data_AF-A0A1R2BGB8-F1
#
_entry.id   AF-A0A1R2BGB8-F1
#
_cell.length_a   1.000
_cell.length_b   1.000
_cell.length_c   1.000
_cell.angle_alpha   90.00
_cell.angle_beta   90.00
_cell.angle_gamma   90.00
#
_symmetry.space_group_name_H-M   'P 1'
#
loop_
_entity.id
_entity.type
_entity.pdbx_description
1 polymer ?
#
loop_
_entity_poly.entity_id
_entity_poly.type
_entity_poly.pdbx_seq_one_letter_code
_entity_poly.pdbx_strand_id
1 'polypeptide(L)'
;MSFDDLEAGFKNFSGSSYNYTPKDSRACAGAMRALQERLKQLENENAELKDKIVVIEGRVNNDREKWQIRMMEEFETSKQKEELLTKRLKERDEEIIKLQNRVGQMEEHVRIKETQCRYAENEVKRNTEQYRIDIESLNLQVELLQKTLNEKQAEGKSSSLNNDKLERDKTLLEEELKQEKRINQGLQSEVKFLRENSENQRMSMQKNFETMEQELTKQNIEYSQKVKELEIKTKSFKDLNNNQTKQIEHLKKEISELLKSKKQAEERKFESVKNKTIEPLKKIPAKSQSKPTISSKSPSIPSKTIHKKEKSLPEVKELIETEDDIRKQIINYENEVEKLNQRYKSLLNLSYKDSEDLSTVRKDITKVAEDIDKKSEELYDLKKRQQQFLRAKLAI
;
A
#
# COMPACT_ATOMS: atom_id res chain seq x y z
N MET A 1 -115.20 79.32 35.05
CA MET A 1 -116.52 79.95 34.89
C MET A 1 -117.47 78.83 34.59
N SER A 2 -118.39 78.54 35.50
CA SER A 2 -119.44 77.55 35.25
C SER A 2 -120.59 78.20 34.49
N PHE A 3 -121.59 77.40 34.09
CA PHE A 3 -122.78 77.93 33.43
C PHE A 3 -123.66 78.74 34.41
N ASP A 4 -123.60 78.38 35.69
CA ASP A 4 -124.41 78.96 36.79
C ASP A 4 -124.10 80.44 37.03
N ASP A 5 -122.83 80.85 36.83
CA ASP A 5 -122.38 82.25 36.99
C ASP A 5 -123.09 83.22 36.00
N LEU A 6 -123.57 82.73 34.85
CA LEU A 6 -124.29 83.56 33.87
C LEU A 6 -125.78 83.75 34.19
N GLU A 7 -126.44 82.76 34.81
CA GLU A 7 -127.90 82.81 35.01
C GLU A 7 -128.31 83.80 36.10
N ALA A 8 -127.43 84.09 37.05
CA ALA A 8 -127.64 85.10 38.09
C ALA A 8 -127.79 86.54 37.53
N GLY A 9 -127.20 86.85 36.38
CA GLY A 9 -127.17 88.21 35.82
C GLY A 9 -128.51 88.70 35.22
N PHE A 10 -129.39 87.78 34.78
CA PHE A 10 -130.55 88.14 33.95
C PHE A 10 -131.83 88.52 34.72
N LYS A 11 -131.90 88.32 36.03
CA LYS A 11 -133.16 88.48 36.80
C LYS A 11 -133.53 89.92 37.22
N ASN A 12 -132.67 90.91 36.97
CA ASN A 12 -132.83 92.27 37.51
C ASN A 12 -133.26 93.36 36.51
N PHE A 13 -133.73 93.01 35.30
CA PHE A 13 -134.01 93.99 34.23
C PHE A 13 -135.48 94.18 33.81
N SER A 14 -136.44 93.63 34.55
CA SER A 14 -137.89 93.80 34.29
C SER A 14 -138.54 94.82 35.24
N GLY A 15 -138.40 96.13 34.97
CA GLY A 15 -138.95 97.15 35.87
C GLY A 15 -139.04 98.61 35.39
N SER A 16 -138.55 98.94 34.19
CA SER A 16 -138.58 100.33 33.68
C SER A 16 -139.59 100.50 32.55
N SER A 17 -140.68 101.21 32.83
CA SER A 17 -141.66 101.63 31.81
C SER A 17 -141.12 102.81 31.00
N TYR A 18 -140.49 102.50 29.87
CA TYR A 18 -140.03 103.53 28.93
C TYR A 18 -141.19 103.96 28.02
N ASN A 19 -141.57 105.23 28.10
CA ASN A 19 -142.55 105.85 27.21
C ASN A 19 -141.96 106.00 25.79
N TYR A 20 -142.10 104.96 24.97
CA TYR A 20 -141.64 104.96 23.57
C TYR A 20 -142.32 106.07 22.76
N THR A 21 -141.53 107.05 22.30
CA THR A 21 -141.99 107.98 21.25
C THR A 21 -141.77 107.34 19.87
N PRO A 22 -142.47 107.79 18.81
CA PRO A 22 -142.27 107.26 17.46
C PRO A 22 -140.85 107.42 16.89
N LYS A 23 -139.99 108.26 17.49
CA LYS A 23 -138.56 108.35 17.15
C LYS A 23 -137.76 107.20 17.76
N ASP A 24 -138.07 106.83 19.00
CA ASP A 24 -137.35 105.79 19.76
C ASP A 24 -137.60 104.40 19.15
N SER A 25 -138.83 104.13 18.72
CA SER A 25 -139.16 102.91 17.96
C SER A 25 -138.35 102.79 16.66
N ARG A 26 -138.01 103.92 16.02
CA ARG A 26 -137.20 103.94 14.78
C ARG A 26 -135.71 103.71 15.07
N ALA A 27 -135.20 104.25 16.18
CA ALA A 27 -133.85 103.97 16.65
C ALA A 27 -133.69 102.51 17.11
N CYS A 28 -134.66 102.00 17.87
CA CYS A 28 -134.71 100.61 18.33
C CYS A 28 -134.81 99.61 17.16
N ALA A 29 -135.65 99.87 16.16
CA ALA A 29 -135.72 99.06 14.92
C ALA A 29 -134.47 99.17 14.03
N GLY A 30 -133.65 100.21 14.21
CA GLY A 30 -132.32 100.33 13.62
C GLY A 30 -131.28 99.48 14.37
N ALA A 31 -131.26 99.60 15.69
CA ALA A 31 -130.40 98.80 16.57
C ALA A 31 -130.67 97.30 16.45
N MET A 32 -131.94 96.87 16.40
CA MET A 32 -132.32 95.48 16.15
C MET A 32 -131.81 94.97 14.80
N ARG A 33 -131.84 95.80 13.74
CA ARG A 33 -131.29 95.42 12.43
C ARG A 33 -129.77 95.31 12.45
N ALA A 34 -129.08 96.25 13.09
CA ALA A 34 -127.63 96.18 13.27
C ALA A 34 -127.21 94.96 14.10
N LEU A 35 -127.99 94.59 15.13
CA LEU A 35 -127.78 93.37 15.91
C LEU A 35 -128.06 92.10 15.08
N GLN A 36 -129.12 92.06 14.27
CA GLN A 36 -129.40 90.94 13.35
C GLN A 36 -128.32 90.79 12.28
N GLU A 37 -127.83 91.90 11.72
CA GLU A 37 -126.75 91.93 10.73
C GLU A 37 -125.42 91.49 11.35
N ARG A 38 -125.08 91.94 12.56
CA ARG A 38 -123.90 91.49 13.29
C ARG A 38 -124.00 90.03 13.74
N LEU A 39 -125.19 89.55 14.12
CA LEU A 39 -125.45 88.15 14.45
C LEU A 39 -125.23 87.28 13.20
N LYS A 40 -125.83 87.64 12.05
CA LYS A 40 -125.60 86.95 10.77
C LYS A 40 -124.14 86.99 10.32
N GLN A 41 -123.43 88.09 10.57
CA GLN A 41 -121.99 88.18 10.32
C GLN A 41 -121.22 87.19 11.21
N LEU A 42 -121.55 87.12 12.50
CA LEU A 42 -120.94 86.16 13.44
C LEU A 42 -121.28 84.70 13.10
N GLU A 43 -122.48 84.41 12.59
CA GLU A 43 -122.85 83.09 12.07
C GLU A 43 -122.00 82.70 10.86
N ASN A 44 -121.81 83.62 9.90
CA ASN A 44 -120.92 83.43 8.75
C ASN A 44 -119.45 83.26 9.18
N GLU A 45 -118.93 84.12 10.06
CA GLU A 45 -117.57 84.04 10.62
C GLU A 45 -117.35 82.68 11.33
N ASN A 46 -118.35 82.18 12.06
CA ASN A 46 -118.34 80.88 12.74
C ASN A 46 -118.39 79.70 11.75
N ALA A 47 -119.19 79.80 10.68
CA ALA A 47 -119.20 78.81 9.59
C ALA A 47 -117.83 78.74 8.88
N GLU A 48 -117.28 79.89 8.48
CA GLU A 48 -115.93 79.96 7.89
C GLU A 48 -114.85 79.39 8.82
N LEU A 49 -114.93 79.65 10.13
CA LEU A 49 -113.98 79.10 11.10
C LEU A 49 -114.09 77.58 11.24
N LYS A 50 -115.29 77.01 11.17
CA LYS A 50 -115.49 75.55 11.12
C LYS A 50 -114.90 74.93 9.85
N ASP A 51 -115.15 75.53 8.69
CA ASP A 51 -114.56 75.05 7.43
C ASP A 51 -113.02 75.13 7.46
N LYS A 52 -112.46 76.21 8.02
CA LYS A 52 -111.02 76.36 8.24
C LYS A 52 -110.47 75.29 9.19
N ILE A 53 -111.18 74.96 10.27
CA ILE A 53 -110.82 73.87 11.19
C ILE A 53 -110.80 72.53 10.45
N VAL A 54 -111.86 72.17 9.72
CA VAL A 54 -111.95 70.90 8.96
C VAL A 54 -110.80 70.78 7.94
N VAL A 55 -110.45 71.87 7.25
CA VAL A 55 -109.31 71.90 6.30
C VAL A 55 -107.96 71.75 7.03
N ILE A 56 -107.80 72.31 8.23
CA ILE A 56 -106.58 72.17 9.04
C ILE A 56 -106.46 70.75 9.59
N GLU A 57 -107.51 70.20 10.18
CA GLU A 57 -107.56 68.82 10.70
C GLU A 57 -107.30 67.80 9.59
N GLY A 58 -107.90 67.99 8.40
CA GLY A 58 -107.63 67.16 7.22
C GLY A 58 -106.17 67.18 6.78
N ARG A 59 -105.50 68.35 6.84
CA ARG A 59 -104.06 68.46 6.56
C ARG A 59 -103.21 67.78 7.62
N VAL A 60 -103.48 68.04 8.91
CA VAL A 60 -102.74 67.45 10.04
C VAL A 60 -102.84 65.93 10.05
N ASN A 61 -104.03 65.37 9.79
CA ASN A 61 -104.22 63.92 9.69
C ASN A 61 -103.47 63.33 8.49
N ASN A 62 -103.50 63.99 7.33
CA ASN A 62 -102.79 63.55 6.13
C ASN A 62 -101.25 63.60 6.30
N ASP A 63 -100.70 64.66 6.91
CA ASP A 63 -99.27 64.76 7.18
C ASP A 63 -98.81 63.79 8.29
N ARG A 64 -99.66 63.51 9.27
CA ARG A 64 -99.46 62.42 10.25
C ARG A 64 -99.40 61.05 9.57
N GLU A 65 -100.35 60.76 8.68
CA GLU A 65 -100.40 59.51 7.91
C GLU A 65 -99.14 59.33 7.04
N LYS A 66 -98.75 60.37 6.28
CA LYS A 66 -97.47 60.37 5.52
C LYS A 66 -96.27 60.07 6.42
N TRP A 67 -96.21 60.65 7.62
CA TRP A 67 -95.09 60.45 8.54
C TRP A 67 -95.08 59.03 9.13
N GLN A 68 -96.26 58.48 9.46
CA GLN A 68 -96.39 57.09 9.90
C GLN A 68 -95.98 56.10 8.79
N ILE A 69 -96.37 56.35 7.53
CA ILE A 69 -95.95 55.53 6.38
C ILE A 69 -94.42 55.55 6.23
N ARG A 70 -93.80 56.74 6.18
CA ARG A 70 -92.33 56.86 6.09
C ARG A 70 -91.60 56.17 7.23
N MET A 71 -92.09 56.30 8.47
CA MET A 71 -91.48 55.60 9.61
C MET A 71 -91.53 54.08 9.45
N MET A 72 -92.64 53.52 8.95
CA MET A 72 -92.75 52.08 8.69
C MET A 72 -91.83 51.63 7.54
N GLU A 73 -91.73 52.42 6.47
CA GLU A 73 -90.80 52.18 5.36
C GLU A 73 -89.34 52.23 5.81
N GLU A 74 -88.95 53.23 6.60
CA GLU A 74 -87.60 53.36 7.17
C GLU A 74 -87.28 52.22 8.15
N PHE A 75 -88.23 51.83 9.00
CA PHE A 75 -88.06 50.73 9.95
C PHE A 75 -87.88 49.38 9.24
N GLU A 76 -88.74 49.06 8.27
CA GLU A 76 -88.65 47.81 7.51
C GLU A 76 -87.37 47.78 6.64
N THR A 77 -86.98 48.91 6.05
CA THR A 77 -85.68 49.05 5.34
C THR A 77 -84.50 48.83 6.28
N SER A 78 -84.54 49.37 7.49
CA SER A 78 -83.49 49.18 8.50
C SER A 78 -83.40 47.73 8.96
N LYS A 79 -84.54 47.08 9.20
CA LYS A 79 -84.64 45.66 9.56
C LYS A 79 -84.09 44.74 8.46
N GLN A 80 -84.46 44.94 7.20
CA GLN A 80 -83.91 44.17 6.07
C GLN A 80 -82.38 44.34 5.94
N LYS A 81 -81.87 45.55 6.21
CA LYS A 81 -80.43 45.82 6.26
C LYS A 81 -79.74 45.11 7.43
N GLU A 82 -80.37 45.07 8.61
CA GLU A 82 -79.86 44.35 9.79
C GLU A 82 -79.85 42.83 9.58
N GLU A 83 -80.90 42.26 9.00
CA GLU A 83 -80.97 40.84 8.62
C GLU A 83 -79.87 40.47 7.62
N LEU A 84 -79.65 41.31 6.59
CA LEU A 84 -78.58 41.11 5.61
C LEU A 84 -77.17 41.21 6.23
N LEU A 85 -76.94 42.17 7.14
CA LEU A 85 -75.66 42.29 7.86
C LEU A 85 -75.43 41.11 8.79
N THR A 86 -76.47 40.66 9.51
CA THR A 86 -76.42 39.47 10.38
C THR A 86 -76.12 38.20 9.59
N LYS A 87 -76.70 38.05 8.39
CA LYS A 87 -76.39 36.93 7.48
C LYS A 87 -74.92 36.97 7.03
N ARG A 88 -74.44 38.13 6.58
CA ARG A 88 -73.04 38.31 6.15
C ARG A 88 -72.02 38.08 7.26
N LEU A 89 -72.37 38.43 8.51
CA LEU A 89 -71.53 38.17 9.68
C LEU A 89 -71.38 36.66 9.92
N LYS A 90 -72.49 35.91 9.93
CA LYS A 90 -72.47 34.44 10.05
C LYS A 90 -71.69 33.76 8.91
N GLU A 91 -71.87 34.23 7.67
CA GLU A 91 -71.11 33.74 6.50
C GLU A 91 -69.59 33.96 6.66
N ARG A 92 -69.18 35.09 7.25
CA ARG A 92 -67.77 35.39 7.55
C ARG A 92 -67.23 34.58 8.73
N ASP A 93 -68.00 34.38 9.80
CA ASP A 93 -67.59 33.57 10.95
C ASP A 93 -67.36 32.10 10.54
N GLU A 94 -68.26 31.54 9.72
CA GLU A 94 -68.06 30.22 9.12
C GLU A 94 -66.79 30.14 8.26
N GLU A 95 -66.49 31.18 7.49
CA GLU A 95 -65.30 31.24 6.65
C GLU A 95 -64.01 31.35 7.48
N ILE A 96 -64.02 32.12 8.58
CA ILE A 96 -62.94 32.18 9.56
C ILE A 96 -62.69 30.79 10.16
N ILE A 97 -63.74 30.07 10.58
CA ILE A 97 -63.62 28.71 11.12
C ILE A 97 -63.05 27.75 10.07
N LYS A 98 -63.49 27.83 8.80
CA LYS A 98 -62.95 27.01 7.70
C LYS A 98 -61.46 27.32 7.44
N LEU A 99 -61.06 28.59 7.51
CA LEU A 99 -59.66 29.01 7.36
C LEU A 99 -58.78 28.59 8.55
N GLN A 100 -59.25 28.74 9.79
CA GLN A 100 -58.54 28.29 10.99
C GLN A 100 -58.26 26.78 10.96
N ASN A 101 -59.29 25.97 10.63
CA ASN A 101 -59.12 24.53 10.44
C ASN A 101 -58.12 24.21 9.33
N ARG A 102 -58.11 25.00 8.23
CA ARG A 102 -57.14 24.81 7.14
C ARG A 102 -55.71 25.19 7.55
N VAL A 103 -55.52 26.22 8.37
CA VAL A 103 -54.20 26.59 8.92
C VAL A 103 -53.66 25.47 9.81
N GLY A 104 -54.45 24.95 10.75
CA GLY A 104 -54.01 23.84 11.62
C GLY A 104 -53.63 22.56 10.86
N GLN A 105 -54.32 22.25 9.76
CA GLN A 105 -53.91 21.17 8.84
C GLN A 105 -52.56 21.44 8.17
N MET A 106 -52.31 22.68 7.73
CA MET A 106 -51.05 23.06 7.09
C MET A 106 -49.88 23.06 8.08
N GLU A 107 -50.10 23.51 9.33
CA GLU A 107 -49.11 23.46 10.41
C GLU A 107 -48.68 22.02 10.74
N GLU A 108 -49.63 21.08 10.82
CA GLU A 108 -49.31 19.66 11.03
C GLU A 108 -48.58 19.06 9.80
N HIS A 109 -48.98 19.41 8.58
CA HIS A 109 -48.23 19.02 7.38
C HIS A 109 -46.79 19.54 7.37
N VAL A 110 -46.54 20.76 7.85
CA VAL A 110 -45.18 21.32 8.02
C VAL A 110 -44.42 20.53 9.08
N ARG A 111 -44.99 20.30 10.27
CA ARG A 111 -44.38 19.50 11.36
C ARG A 111 -43.99 18.09 10.92
N ILE A 112 -44.85 17.43 10.13
CA ILE A 112 -44.56 16.12 9.52
C ILE A 112 -43.39 16.24 8.54
N LYS A 113 -43.35 17.28 7.69
CA LYS A 113 -42.28 17.49 6.70
C LYS A 113 -40.93 17.82 7.33
N GLU A 114 -40.87 18.71 8.31
CA GLU A 114 -39.66 18.97 9.12
C GLU A 114 -39.12 17.70 9.76
N THR A 115 -40.02 16.84 10.24
CA THR A 115 -39.66 15.55 10.84
C THR A 115 -39.11 14.58 9.79
N GLN A 116 -39.72 14.50 8.61
CA GLN A 116 -39.18 13.72 7.48
C GLN A 116 -37.80 14.24 7.03
N CYS A 117 -37.58 15.55 6.97
CA CYS A 117 -36.27 16.14 6.66
C CYS A 117 -35.22 15.77 7.71
N ARG A 118 -35.52 15.90 9.00
CA ARG A 118 -34.60 15.50 10.09
C ARG A 118 -34.25 14.01 10.06
N TYR A 119 -35.20 13.13 9.71
CA TYR A 119 -34.90 11.71 9.49
C TYR A 119 -33.96 11.51 8.30
N ALA A 120 -34.23 12.16 7.15
CA ALA A 120 -33.38 12.05 5.96
C ALA A 120 -31.96 12.58 6.20
N GLU A 121 -31.80 13.71 6.90
CA GLU A 121 -30.49 14.24 7.29
C GLU A 121 -29.70 13.28 8.18
N ASN A 122 -30.38 12.64 9.14
CA ASN A 122 -29.74 11.67 10.04
C ASN A 122 -29.39 10.36 9.34
N GLU A 123 -30.18 9.96 8.33
CA GLU A 123 -29.87 8.84 7.44
C GLU A 123 -28.62 9.13 6.59
N VAL A 124 -28.56 10.32 5.98
CA VAL A 124 -27.38 10.79 5.22
C VAL A 124 -26.14 10.84 6.11
N LYS A 125 -26.22 11.42 7.31
CA LYS A 125 -25.10 11.45 8.27
C LYS A 125 -24.60 10.05 8.61
N ARG A 126 -25.50 9.08 8.86
CA ARG A 126 -25.12 7.69 9.15
C ARG A 126 -24.43 7.02 7.95
N ASN A 127 -24.96 7.22 6.74
CA ASN A 127 -24.40 6.64 5.53
C ASN A 127 -23.02 7.25 5.19
N THR A 128 -22.84 8.56 5.36
CA THR A 128 -21.53 9.23 5.20
C THR A 128 -20.51 8.69 6.20
N GLU A 129 -20.88 8.48 7.46
CA GLU A 129 -20.00 7.90 8.48
C GLU A 129 -19.67 6.42 8.18
N GLN A 130 -20.64 5.64 7.71
CA GLN A 130 -20.37 4.26 7.26
C GLN A 130 -19.38 4.24 6.09
N TYR A 131 -19.56 5.08 5.07
CA TYR A 131 -18.60 5.18 3.96
C TYR A 131 -17.20 5.62 4.42
N ARG A 132 -17.09 6.48 5.44
CA ARG A 132 -15.80 6.84 6.05
C ARG A 132 -15.11 5.61 6.66
N ILE A 133 -15.86 4.84 7.45
CA ILE A 133 -15.38 3.60 8.09
C ILE A 133 -14.99 2.55 7.05
N ASP A 134 -15.78 2.38 5.98
CA ASP A 134 -15.50 1.43 4.90
C ASP A 134 -14.21 1.80 4.14
N ILE A 135 -13.97 3.09 3.88
CA ILE A 135 -12.75 3.60 3.26
C ILE A 135 -11.53 3.38 4.18
N GLU A 136 -11.67 3.66 5.48
CA GLU A 136 -10.59 3.43 6.47
C GLU A 136 -10.24 1.93 6.60
N SER A 137 -11.25 1.05 6.57
CA SER A 137 -11.09 -0.41 6.54
C SER A 137 -10.36 -0.90 5.28
N LEU A 138 -10.76 -0.42 4.10
CA LEU A 138 -10.11 -0.75 2.83
C LEU A 138 -8.66 -0.24 2.77
N ASN A 139 -8.39 0.96 3.27
CA ASN A 139 -7.02 1.50 3.34
C ASN A 139 -6.12 0.64 4.23
N LEU A 140 -6.61 0.20 5.40
CA LEU A 140 -5.88 -0.71 6.29
C LEU A 140 -5.63 -2.08 5.61
N GLN A 141 -6.60 -2.61 4.87
CA GLN A 141 -6.42 -3.85 4.11
C GLN A 141 -5.34 -3.69 3.01
N VAL A 142 -5.32 -2.55 2.30
CA VAL A 142 -4.29 -2.23 1.30
C VAL A 142 -2.91 -2.10 1.95
N GLU A 143 -2.79 -1.44 3.09
CA GLU A 143 -1.53 -1.34 3.83
C GLU A 143 -0.99 -2.73 4.24
N LEU A 144 -1.84 -3.59 4.80
CA LEU A 144 -1.49 -4.96 5.19
C LEU A 144 -1.06 -5.82 3.98
N LEU A 145 -1.75 -5.70 2.85
CA LEU A 145 -1.38 -6.40 1.60
C LEU A 145 -0.06 -5.87 1.03
N GLN A 146 0.16 -4.56 1.03
CA GLN A 146 1.41 -3.95 0.57
C GLN A 146 2.59 -4.34 1.47
N LYS A 147 2.38 -4.41 2.79
CA LYS A 147 3.38 -4.90 3.75
C LYS A 147 3.73 -6.36 3.48
N THR A 148 2.74 -7.24 3.36
CA THR A 148 2.95 -8.66 3.02
C THR A 148 3.68 -8.83 1.69
N LEU A 149 3.36 -8.02 0.67
CA LEU A 149 4.06 -8.02 -0.61
C LEU A 149 5.53 -7.61 -0.47
N ASN A 150 5.81 -6.55 0.30
CA ASN A 150 7.18 -6.10 0.57
C ASN A 150 8.00 -7.15 1.33
N GLU A 151 7.40 -7.81 2.33
CA GLU A 151 8.00 -8.93 3.08
C GLU A 151 8.31 -10.12 2.16
N LYS A 152 7.37 -10.52 1.29
CA LYS A 152 7.59 -11.60 0.31
C LYS A 152 8.64 -11.24 -0.75
N GLN A 153 8.76 -9.98 -1.15
CA GLN A 153 9.86 -9.52 -2.01
C GLN A 153 11.22 -9.55 -1.28
N ALA A 154 11.26 -9.29 0.02
CA ALA A 154 12.48 -9.40 0.83
C ALA A 154 12.90 -10.86 1.02
N GLU A 155 11.95 -11.77 1.33
CA GLU A 155 12.16 -13.22 1.35
C GLU A 155 12.66 -13.77 0.01
N GLY A 156 12.07 -13.32 -1.11
CA GLY A 156 12.52 -13.72 -2.45
C GLY A 156 13.97 -13.31 -2.73
N LYS A 157 14.36 -12.10 -2.34
CA LYS A 157 15.74 -11.60 -2.48
C LYS A 157 16.73 -12.35 -1.59
N SER A 158 16.40 -12.62 -0.32
CA SER A 158 17.29 -13.35 0.58
C SER A 158 17.42 -14.83 0.19
N SER A 159 16.33 -15.46 -0.25
CA SER A 159 16.32 -16.81 -0.80
C SER A 159 17.17 -16.92 -2.07
N SER A 160 17.04 -15.96 -3.01
CA SER A 160 17.88 -15.90 -4.21
C SER A 160 19.37 -15.79 -3.87
N LEU A 161 19.74 -14.87 -2.97
CA LEU A 161 21.14 -14.71 -2.53
C LEU A 161 21.70 -15.96 -1.84
N ASN A 162 20.86 -16.69 -1.09
CA ASN A 162 21.25 -17.94 -0.46
C ASN A 162 21.43 -19.07 -1.49
N ASN A 163 20.55 -19.16 -2.49
CA ASN A 163 20.70 -20.12 -3.60
C ASN A 163 21.94 -19.83 -4.43
N ASP A 164 22.21 -18.55 -4.77
CA ASP A 164 23.44 -18.13 -5.44
C ASP A 164 24.69 -18.51 -4.63
N LYS A 165 24.61 -18.46 -3.29
CA LYS A 165 25.71 -18.90 -2.43
C LYS A 165 25.87 -20.42 -2.49
N LEU A 166 24.79 -21.17 -2.28
CA LEU A 166 24.81 -22.64 -2.29
C LEU A 166 25.31 -23.21 -3.62
N GLU A 167 24.94 -22.60 -4.76
CA GLU A 167 25.42 -23.02 -6.06
C GLU A 167 26.92 -22.72 -6.25
N ARG A 168 27.44 -21.59 -5.73
CA ARG A 168 28.90 -21.33 -5.68
C ARG A 168 29.61 -22.36 -4.81
N ASP A 169 29.15 -22.56 -3.57
CA ASP A 169 29.73 -23.52 -2.61
C ASP A 169 29.76 -24.94 -3.20
N LYS A 170 28.70 -25.35 -3.92
CA LYS A 170 28.62 -26.58 -4.70
C LYS A 170 29.64 -26.65 -5.84
N THR A 171 29.77 -25.61 -6.68
CA THR A 171 30.77 -25.62 -7.77
C THR A 171 32.21 -25.71 -7.28
N LEU A 172 32.52 -25.13 -6.10
CA LEU A 172 33.81 -25.26 -5.44
C LEU A 172 34.05 -26.71 -4.99
N LEU A 173 33.08 -27.33 -4.30
CA LEU A 173 33.16 -28.74 -3.88
C LEU A 173 33.28 -29.71 -5.06
N GLU A 174 32.62 -29.42 -6.20
CA GLU A 174 32.76 -30.20 -7.43
C GLU A 174 34.17 -30.07 -8.04
N GLU A 175 34.80 -28.90 -7.97
CA GLU A 175 36.20 -28.74 -8.39
C GLU A 175 37.18 -29.40 -7.40
N GLU A 176 37.01 -29.22 -6.09
CA GLU A 176 37.83 -29.90 -5.07
C GLU A 176 37.79 -31.43 -5.25
N LEU A 177 36.60 -32.01 -5.40
CA LEU A 177 36.41 -33.43 -5.70
C LEU A 177 37.09 -33.85 -7.02
N LYS A 178 37.16 -32.95 -8.01
CA LYS A 178 37.87 -33.16 -9.28
C LYS A 178 39.39 -32.99 -9.15
N GLN A 179 39.89 -32.24 -8.17
CA GLN A 179 41.32 -32.17 -7.82
C GLN A 179 41.74 -33.42 -7.02
N GLU A 180 40.99 -33.77 -5.98
CA GLU A 180 41.08 -35.04 -5.22
C GLU A 180 41.20 -36.25 -6.15
N LYS A 181 40.25 -36.42 -7.09
CA LYS A 181 40.27 -37.54 -8.06
C LYS A 181 41.52 -37.57 -8.93
N ARG A 182 42.06 -36.40 -9.34
CA ARG A 182 43.32 -36.31 -10.10
C ARG A 182 44.54 -36.69 -9.26
N ILE A 183 44.61 -36.23 -8.01
CA ILE A 183 45.67 -36.57 -7.06
C ILE A 183 45.65 -38.07 -6.76
N ASN A 184 44.47 -38.63 -6.48
CA ASN A 184 44.30 -40.03 -6.13
C ASN A 184 44.63 -40.97 -7.32
N GLN A 185 44.27 -40.58 -8.55
CA GLN A 185 44.73 -41.27 -9.77
C GLN A 185 46.26 -41.20 -9.95
N GLY A 186 46.87 -40.04 -9.69
CA GLY A 186 48.33 -39.87 -9.68
C GLY A 186 49.01 -40.83 -8.69
N LEU A 187 48.59 -40.80 -7.43
CA LEU A 187 49.11 -41.67 -6.37
C LEU A 187 48.89 -43.16 -6.69
N GLN A 188 47.75 -43.55 -7.26
CA GLN A 188 47.54 -44.94 -7.71
C GLN A 188 48.51 -45.35 -8.82
N SER A 189 48.80 -44.46 -9.76
CA SER A 189 49.78 -44.72 -10.83
C SER A 189 51.22 -44.83 -10.29
N GLU A 190 51.58 -44.00 -9.31
CA GLU A 190 52.89 -44.04 -8.65
C GLU A 190 53.05 -45.28 -7.75
N VAL A 191 52.03 -45.63 -6.95
CA VAL A 191 52.02 -46.88 -6.17
C VAL A 191 52.10 -48.10 -7.07
N LYS A 192 51.44 -48.09 -8.25
CA LYS A 192 51.60 -49.16 -9.24
C LYS A 192 53.05 -49.22 -9.76
N PHE A 193 53.61 -48.09 -10.19
CA PHE A 193 54.99 -48.02 -10.69
C PHE A 193 56.01 -48.48 -9.65
N LEU A 194 55.85 -48.07 -8.38
CA LEU A 194 56.74 -48.47 -7.28
C LEU A 194 56.63 -49.97 -6.98
N ARG A 195 55.42 -50.56 -7.02
CA ARG A 195 55.23 -52.01 -6.92
C ARG A 195 55.89 -52.75 -8.08
N GLU A 196 55.70 -52.28 -9.31
CA GLU A 196 56.26 -52.89 -10.53
C GLU A 196 57.79 -52.78 -10.57
N ASN A 197 58.37 -51.66 -10.17
CA ASN A 197 59.82 -51.47 -10.01
C ASN A 197 60.39 -52.37 -8.89
N SER A 198 59.74 -52.45 -7.74
CA SER A 198 60.13 -53.34 -6.63
C SER A 198 60.08 -54.82 -7.05
N GLU A 199 59.04 -55.23 -7.77
CA GLU A 199 58.90 -56.58 -8.30
C GLU A 199 59.97 -56.90 -9.36
N ASN A 200 60.27 -55.96 -10.26
CA ASN A 200 61.36 -56.11 -11.23
C ASN A 200 62.73 -56.23 -10.54
N GLN A 201 62.98 -55.49 -9.45
CA GLN A 201 64.19 -55.65 -8.63
C GLN A 201 64.22 -57.00 -7.92
N ARG A 202 63.10 -57.46 -7.34
CA ARG A 202 62.96 -58.78 -6.71
C ARG A 202 63.27 -59.91 -7.71
N MET A 203 62.66 -59.86 -8.89
CA MET A 203 62.89 -60.81 -9.99
C MET A 203 64.33 -60.77 -10.51
N SER A 204 64.95 -59.59 -10.60
CA SER A 204 66.36 -59.45 -10.99
C SER A 204 67.30 -60.05 -9.95
N MET A 205 67.07 -59.80 -8.65
CA MET A 205 67.84 -60.40 -7.57
C MET A 205 67.67 -61.92 -7.50
N GLN A 206 66.44 -62.42 -7.66
CA GLN A 206 66.17 -63.86 -7.68
C GLN A 206 66.85 -64.53 -8.87
N LYS A 207 66.76 -63.97 -10.08
CA LYS A 207 67.48 -64.50 -11.25
C LYS A 207 69.01 -64.49 -11.08
N ASN A 208 69.56 -63.46 -10.42
CA ASN A 208 70.99 -63.41 -10.09
C ASN A 208 71.36 -64.50 -9.06
N PHE A 209 70.50 -64.75 -8.06
CA PHE A 209 70.67 -65.84 -7.10
C PHE A 209 70.65 -67.21 -7.79
N GLU A 210 69.64 -67.49 -8.62
CA GLU A 210 69.53 -68.72 -9.42
C GLU A 210 70.75 -68.93 -10.33
N THR A 211 71.30 -67.85 -10.91
CA THR A 211 72.53 -67.90 -11.72
C THR A 211 73.75 -68.26 -10.87
N MET A 212 73.91 -67.65 -9.69
CA MET A 212 75.00 -67.98 -8.76
C MET A 212 74.87 -69.41 -8.20
N GLU A 213 73.66 -69.90 -7.96
CA GLU A 213 73.41 -71.27 -7.51
C GLU A 213 73.75 -72.30 -8.61
N GLN A 214 73.41 -72.00 -9.87
CA GLN A 214 73.85 -72.79 -11.04
C GLN A 214 75.38 -72.78 -11.21
N GLU A 215 76.04 -71.65 -11.00
CA GLU A 215 77.51 -71.58 -11.07
C GLU A 215 78.17 -72.31 -9.91
N LEU A 216 77.66 -72.17 -8.67
CA LEU A 216 78.16 -72.87 -7.48
C LEU A 216 77.99 -74.39 -7.61
N THR A 217 76.83 -74.86 -8.06
CA THR A 217 76.57 -76.29 -8.28
C THR A 217 77.45 -76.84 -9.40
N LYS A 218 77.65 -76.10 -10.50
CA LYS A 218 78.62 -76.45 -11.55
C LYS A 218 80.05 -76.56 -11.00
N GLN A 219 80.53 -75.56 -10.27
CA GLN A 219 81.87 -75.60 -9.66
C GLN A 219 82.01 -76.77 -8.68
N ASN A 220 80.99 -77.08 -7.89
CA ASN A 220 80.99 -78.21 -6.97
C ASN A 220 81.04 -79.57 -7.71
N ILE A 221 80.37 -79.68 -8.86
CA ILE A 221 80.49 -80.85 -9.76
C ILE A 221 81.91 -80.96 -10.33
N GLU A 222 82.49 -79.87 -10.83
CA GLU A 222 83.87 -79.85 -11.35
C GLU A 222 84.90 -80.22 -10.26
N TYR A 223 84.76 -79.68 -9.05
CA TYR A 223 85.61 -80.04 -7.91
C TYR A 223 85.41 -81.51 -7.49
N SER A 224 84.17 -82.02 -7.45
CA SER A 224 83.89 -83.43 -7.14
C SER A 224 84.49 -84.40 -8.17
N GLN A 225 84.41 -84.05 -9.46
CA GLN A 225 85.08 -84.80 -10.54
C GLN A 225 86.60 -84.76 -10.36
N LYS A 226 87.18 -83.61 -10.05
CA LYS A 226 88.62 -83.42 -9.87
C LYS A 226 89.17 -84.13 -8.62
N VAL A 227 88.37 -84.23 -7.55
CA VAL A 227 88.67 -85.09 -6.39
C VAL A 227 88.70 -86.55 -6.83
N LYS A 228 87.71 -87.03 -7.58
CA LYS A 228 87.70 -88.42 -8.11
C LYS A 228 88.89 -88.71 -9.03
N GLU A 229 89.32 -87.77 -9.87
CA GLU A 229 90.57 -87.92 -10.64
C GLU A 229 91.80 -88.07 -9.74
N LEU A 230 91.88 -87.28 -8.67
CA LEU A 230 92.98 -87.33 -7.70
C LEU A 230 92.93 -88.61 -6.86
N GLU A 231 91.76 -89.13 -6.52
CA GLU A 231 91.57 -90.44 -5.88
C GLU A 231 92.02 -91.57 -6.81
N ILE A 232 91.65 -91.54 -8.09
CA ILE A 232 92.11 -92.50 -9.11
C ILE A 232 93.63 -92.45 -9.28
N LYS A 233 94.22 -91.24 -9.37
CA LYS A 233 95.68 -91.07 -9.41
C LYS A 233 96.35 -91.57 -8.13
N THR A 234 95.77 -91.30 -6.95
CA THR A 234 96.29 -91.78 -5.65
C THR A 234 96.21 -93.30 -5.54
N LYS A 235 95.15 -93.92 -6.06
CA LYS A 235 95.02 -95.38 -6.15
C LYS A 235 96.07 -95.97 -7.10
N SER A 236 96.24 -95.38 -8.29
CA SER A 236 97.29 -95.76 -9.25
C SER A 236 98.70 -95.63 -8.65
N PHE A 237 98.99 -94.57 -7.89
CA PHE A 237 100.26 -94.44 -7.17
C PHE A 237 100.42 -95.47 -6.03
N LYS A 238 99.35 -95.83 -5.31
CA LYS A 238 99.38 -96.92 -4.33
C LYS A 238 99.64 -98.27 -4.99
N ASP A 239 99.02 -98.55 -6.13
CA ASP A 239 99.21 -99.80 -6.88
C ASP A 239 100.63 -99.88 -7.50
N LEU A 240 101.16 -98.75 -8.00
CA LEU A 240 102.55 -98.62 -8.43
C LEU A 240 103.53 -98.87 -7.27
N ASN A 241 103.30 -98.22 -6.12
CA ASN A 241 104.13 -98.37 -4.92
C ASN A 241 104.05 -99.80 -4.33
N ASN A 242 102.88 -100.45 -4.40
CA ASN A 242 102.72 -101.87 -4.03
C ASN A 242 103.52 -102.79 -4.97
N ASN A 243 103.53 -102.52 -6.28
CA ASN A 243 104.33 -103.28 -7.23
C ASN A 243 105.84 -103.03 -7.06
N GLN A 244 106.26 -101.78 -6.81
CA GLN A 244 107.64 -101.46 -6.42
C GLN A 244 108.04 -102.14 -5.11
N THR A 245 107.13 -102.21 -4.13
CA THR A 245 107.37 -102.92 -2.85
C THR A 245 107.57 -104.41 -3.07
N LYS A 246 106.72 -105.07 -3.88
CA LYS A 246 106.89 -106.48 -4.29
C LYS A 246 108.20 -106.71 -5.06
N GLN A 247 108.59 -105.77 -5.92
CA GLN A 247 109.87 -105.83 -6.65
C GLN A 247 111.07 -105.67 -5.72
N ILE A 248 110.98 -104.80 -4.70
CA ILE A 248 111.96 -104.68 -3.63
C ILE A 248 112.03 -105.96 -2.77
N GLU A 249 110.90 -106.63 -2.51
CA GLU A 249 110.88 -107.93 -1.82
C GLU A 249 111.50 -109.05 -2.66
N HIS A 250 111.25 -109.09 -3.98
CA HIS A 250 111.92 -110.00 -4.92
C HIS A 250 113.44 -109.80 -4.87
N LEU A 251 113.90 -108.56 -5.06
CA LEU A 251 115.31 -108.21 -5.04
C LEU A 251 115.96 -108.50 -3.68
N LYS A 252 115.25 -108.31 -2.55
CA LYS A 252 115.73 -108.71 -1.22
C LYS A 252 115.89 -110.22 -1.07
N LYS A 253 114.99 -111.02 -1.66
CA LYS A 253 115.09 -112.49 -1.71
C LYS A 253 116.32 -112.92 -2.52
N GLU A 254 116.46 -112.35 -3.71
CA GLU A 254 117.53 -112.60 -4.67
C GLU A 254 118.92 -112.24 -4.08
N ILE A 255 119.02 -111.10 -3.38
CA ILE A 255 120.19 -110.72 -2.59
C ILE A 255 120.46 -111.71 -1.45
N SER A 256 119.43 -112.22 -0.78
CA SER A 256 119.58 -113.20 0.32
C SER A 256 120.06 -114.58 -0.15
N GLU A 257 119.76 -114.95 -1.40
CA GLU A 257 120.27 -116.19 -2.02
C GLU A 257 121.70 -116.00 -2.53
N LEU A 258 122.02 -114.86 -3.15
CA LEU A 258 123.39 -114.47 -3.54
C LEU A 258 124.36 -114.35 -2.35
N LEU A 259 123.86 -113.97 -1.16
CA LEU A 259 124.68 -113.92 0.07
C LEU A 259 125.03 -115.30 0.65
N LYS A 260 124.36 -116.39 0.23
CA LYS A 260 124.71 -117.75 0.65
C LYS A 260 125.70 -118.45 -0.28
N SER A 261 125.76 -118.05 -1.56
CA SER A 261 126.62 -118.68 -2.57
C SER A 261 128.03 -118.07 -2.67
N LYS A 262 128.31 -116.95 -1.99
CA LYS A 262 129.60 -116.22 -2.09
C LYS A 262 130.41 -116.22 -0.78
N LYS A 263 130.95 -117.39 -0.39
CA LYS A 263 131.86 -117.53 0.77
C LYS A 263 133.34 -117.74 0.36
N GLN A 264 133.83 -116.95 -0.59
CA GLN A 264 135.22 -116.91 -1.08
C GLN A 264 135.47 -115.57 -1.83
N ALA A 265 136.75 -115.23 -2.02
CA ALA A 265 137.28 -114.05 -2.73
C ALA A 265 137.10 -112.66 -2.06
N GLU A 266 138.06 -112.37 -1.18
CA GLU A 266 138.81 -111.12 -0.91
C GLU A 266 138.22 -109.70 -1.02
N GLU A 267 138.79 -108.86 -0.15
CA GLU A 267 138.71 -107.40 -0.05
C GLU A 267 139.31 -106.67 -1.28
N ARG A 268 138.80 -105.45 -1.59
CA ARG A 268 139.61 -104.26 -2.00
C ARG A 268 138.77 -102.98 -2.21
N LYS A 269 139.25 -101.88 -1.61
CA LYS A 269 139.36 -100.45 -2.04
C LYS A 269 138.50 -99.96 -3.24
N PHE A 270 137.71 -98.87 -3.17
CA PHE A 270 137.95 -97.41 -2.95
C PHE A 270 138.01 -96.56 -4.27
N GLU A 271 137.60 -95.28 -4.21
CA GLU A 271 137.77 -94.16 -5.19
C GLU A 271 137.11 -94.23 -6.60
N SER A 272 136.10 -93.39 -6.91
CA SER A 272 136.19 -92.06 -7.62
C SER A 272 135.81 -92.14 -9.14
N VAL A 273 135.42 -91.13 -9.95
CA VAL A 273 135.50 -89.64 -9.98
C VAL A 273 134.20 -88.98 -10.55
N LYS A 274 134.07 -87.64 -10.36
CA LYS A 274 133.05 -86.66 -10.79
C LYS A 274 132.72 -86.54 -12.31
N ASN A 275 131.53 -86.01 -12.66
CA ASN A 275 131.30 -84.71 -13.38
C ASN A 275 129.77 -84.38 -13.50
N LYS A 276 129.31 -83.15 -13.16
CA LYS A 276 128.90 -81.98 -14.02
C LYS A 276 127.74 -82.30 -15.02
N THR A 277 126.65 -81.52 -15.20
CA THR A 277 126.41 -80.06 -15.44
C THR A 277 124.88 -79.78 -15.24
N ILE A 278 124.34 -78.76 -14.52
CA ILE A 278 124.04 -77.33 -14.89
C ILE A 278 123.00 -77.23 -16.05
N GLU A 279 121.88 -76.45 -16.08
CA GLU A 279 121.36 -75.28 -15.31
C GLU A 279 119.78 -75.05 -15.45
N PRO A 280 119.10 -73.93 -14.99
CA PRO A 280 117.72 -73.97 -14.40
C PRO A 280 116.74 -72.78 -14.77
N LEU A 281 115.89 -72.32 -13.81
CA LEU A 281 115.11 -71.02 -13.73
C LEU A 281 113.73 -70.97 -14.47
N LYS A 282 112.69 -70.13 -14.17
CA LYS A 282 112.28 -69.09 -13.17
C LYS A 282 110.70 -69.12 -13.11
N LYS A 283 109.90 -68.95 -12.04
CA LYS A 283 109.68 -67.93 -10.94
C LYS A 283 108.68 -66.76 -11.23
N ILE A 284 107.59 -66.66 -10.41
CA ILE A 284 106.92 -65.42 -9.83
C ILE A 284 105.95 -64.60 -10.78
N PRO A 285 104.94 -63.75 -10.35
CA PRO A 285 104.31 -63.37 -9.05
C PRO A 285 102.73 -63.49 -9.00
N ALA A 286 102.02 -62.73 -8.13
CA ALA A 286 100.54 -62.61 -8.00
C ALA A 286 100.06 -61.19 -7.50
N LYS A 287 98.72 -60.94 -7.44
CA LYS A 287 97.91 -59.94 -6.64
C LYS A 287 97.15 -58.75 -7.32
N SER A 288 95.85 -58.63 -6.92
CA SER A 288 95.07 -57.45 -6.39
C SER A 288 94.47 -56.24 -7.19
N GLN A 289 93.14 -56.06 -7.01
CA GLN A 289 92.32 -54.82 -6.71
C GLN A 289 92.05 -53.66 -7.71
N SER A 290 90.80 -53.09 -7.69
CA SER A 290 90.42 -51.66 -7.46
C SER A 290 89.10 -51.13 -8.16
N LYS A 291 88.79 -49.81 -8.07
CA LYS A 291 87.51 -49.05 -8.31
C LYS A 291 87.81 -47.54 -8.59
N PRO A 292 86.90 -46.55 -8.96
CA PRO A 292 85.48 -46.36 -8.55
C PRO A 292 84.44 -45.78 -9.59
N THR A 293 84.05 -44.47 -9.56
CA THR A 293 82.65 -43.99 -9.84
C THR A 293 82.41 -42.50 -10.26
N ILE A 294 81.28 -42.22 -10.97
CA ILE A 294 80.33 -41.04 -10.93
C ILE A 294 80.71 -39.63 -11.48
N SER A 295 79.71 -38.88 -12.03
CA SER A 295 79.72 -37.43 -12.42
C SER A 295 78.29 -36.79 -12.52
N SER A 296 78.09 -35.52 -12.94
CA SER A 296 76.83 -34.72 -12.79
C SER A 296 76.44 -33.69 -13.94
N LYS A 297 75.51 -32.74 -13.69
CA LYS A 297 74.91 -31.72 -14.63
C LYS A 297 74.38 -30.43 -13.90
N SER A 298 74.21 -29.28 -14.58
CA SER A 298 73.49 -28.02 -14.16
C SER A 298 73.41 -26.94 -15.33
N PRO A 299 72.91 -25.66 -15.21
CA PRO A 299 71.49 -25.22 -14.95
C PRO A 299 70.97 -23.88 -15.65
N SER A 300 69.68 -23.50 -15.41
CA SER A 300 69.15 -22.13 -15.02
C SER A 300 68.45 -21.05 -15.96
N ILE A 301 67.47 -20.31 -15.36
CA ILE A 301 67.07 -18.83 -15.43
C ILE A 301 65.84 -18.25 -16.28
N PRO A 302 65.09 -17.17 -15.84
CA PRO A 302 63.70 -16.78 -16.29
C PRO A 302 63.32 -15.24 -16.48
N SER A 303 62.02 -14.82 -16.69
CA SER A 303 61.26 -13.67 -16.03
C SER A 303 60.18 -12.79 -16.80
N LYS A 304 59.09 -12.31 -16.09
CA LYS A 304 58.35 -10.97 -16.05
C LYS A 304 57.66 -10.32 -17.33
N THR A 305 56.80 -9.26 -17.44
CA THR A 305 55.95 -8.21 -16.67
C THR A 305 55.04 -7.38 -17.68
N ILE A 306 54.07 -6.41 -17.48
CA ILE A 306 53.15 -5.78 -16.44
C ILE A 306 52.16 -4.68 -17.04
N HIS A 307 51.06 -4.25 -16.35
CA HIS A 307 50.19 -3.00 -16.49
C HIS A 307 49.16 -2.85 -17.68
N LYS A 308 48.22 -1.86 -17.84
CA LYS A 308 47.92 -0.50 -17.23
C LYS A 308 46.40 -0.11 -16.99
N LYS A 309 45.85 1.07 -17.41
CA LYS A 309 44.59 1.74 -16.88
C LYS A 309 44.01 2.96 -17.71
N GLU A 310 42.76 3.43 -17.40
CA GLU A 310 42.05 4.76 -17.69
C GLU A 310 41.30 4.95 -19.05
N LYS A 311 40.35 5.91 -19.34
CA LYS A 311 39.75 7.13 -18.66
C LYS A 311 38.27 7.51 -19.09
N SER A 312 37.81 8.78 -19.06
CA SER A 312 36.37 9.26 -19.19
C SER A 312 36.14 10.70 -19.77
N LEU A 313 34.86 11.16 -19.98
CA LEU A 313 34.26 12.55 -20.22
C LEU A 313 33.45 12.71 -21.54
N PRO A 314 32.57 13.76 -21.76
CA PRO A 314 31.79 14.66 -20.87
C PRO A 314 30.27 14.77 -21.23
N GLU A 315 29.53 15.77 -20.69
CA GLU A 315 28.06 15.96 -20.78
C GLU A 315 27.65 17.41 -21.17
N VAL A 316 26.43 17.62 -21.71
CA VAL A 316 25.86 18.93 -22.13
C VAL A 316 24.54 19.22 -21.38
N LYS A 317 24.30 20.48 -21.02
CA LYS A 317 23.09 20.91 -20.27
C LYS A 317 22.10 21.71 -21.13
N GLU A 318 20.90 21.15 -21.32
CA GLU A 318 19.69 21.93 -21.60
C GLU A 318 18.99 22.30 -20.27
N LEU A 319 18.19 23.38 -20.28
CA LEU A 319 17.45 23.82 -19.10
C LEU A 319 16.12 23.04 -18.97
N ILE A 320 16.23 21.78 -18.57
CA ILE A 320 15.06 20.91 -18.28
C ILE A 320 14.38 21.41 -16.99
N GLU A 321 13.08 21.73 -17.05
CA GLU A 321 12.27 22.00 -15.85
C GLU A 321 12.35 20.77 -14.92
N THR A 322 12.93 20.93 -13.72
CA THR A 322 13.13 19.77 -12.85
C THR A 322 11.84 19.36 -12.15
N GLU A 323 11.73 18.08 -11.78
CA GLU A 323 10.59 17.57 -11.01
C GLU A 323 10.38 18.37 -9.71
N ASP A 324 11.47 18.86 -9.11
CA ASP A 324 11.45 19.70 -7.90
C ASP A 324 10.96 21.13 -8.15
N ASP A 325 11.11 21.67 -9.35
CA ASP A 325 10.58 23.00 -9.69
C ASP A 325 9.06 22.94 -9.91
N ILE A 326 8.56 21.87 -10.55
CA ILE A 326 7.12 21.61 -10.64
C ILE A 326 6.53 21.38 -9.22
N ARG A 327 7.23 20.62 -8.35
CA ARG A 327 6.83 20.44 -6.94
C ARG A 327 6.76 21.77 -6.17
N LYS A 328 7.74 22.67 -6.33
CA LYS A 328 7.72 24.02 -5.71
C LYS A 328 6.55 24.85 -6.22
N GLN A 329 6.26 24.82 -7.52
CA GLN A 329 5.11 25.52 -8.08
C GLN A 329 3.80 25.00 -7.48
N ILE A 330 3.58 23.68 -7.46
CA ILE A 330 2.39 23.05 -6.85
C ILE A 330 2.18 23.54 -5.40
N ILE A 331 3.22 23.53 -4.57
CA ILE A 331 3.13 23.99 -3.17
C ILE A 331 2.77 25.48 -3.09
N ASN A 332 3.30 26.33 -3.97
CA ASN A 332 2.95 27.75 -4.00
C ASN A 332 1.47 27.97 -4.37
N TYR A 333 0.97 27.22 -5.35
CA TYR A 333 -0.44 27.27 -5.78
C TYR A 333 -1.40 26.74 -4.71
N GLU A 334 -1.05 25.65 -4.01
CA GLU A 334 -1.84 25.16 -2.86
C GLU A 334 -1.93 26.21 -1.74
N ASN A 335 -0.83 26.90 -1.44
CA ASN A 335 -0.81 28.01 -0.48
C ASN A 335 -1.57 29.26 -0.96
N GLU A 336 -1.72 29.46 -2.27
CA GLU A 336 -2.50 30.56 -2.85
C GLU A 336 -4.01 30.27 -2.78
N VAL A 337 -4.41 29.06 -3.18
CA VAL A 337 -5.80 28.56 -3.06
C VAL A 337 -6.28 28.56 -1.61
N GLU A 338 -5.46 28.13 -0.64
CA GLU A 338 -5.86 28.15 0.77
C GLU A 338 -6.02 29.58 1.32
N LYS A 339 -5.19 30.54 0.90
CA LYS A 339 -5.40 31.97 1.25
C LYS A 339 -6.69 32.53 0.66
N LEU A 340 -7.02 32.16 -0.58
CA LEU A 340 -8.28 32.55 -1.20
C LEU A 340 -9.48 31.91 -0.49
N ASN A 341 -9.41 30.63 -0.13
CA ASN A 341 -10.42 29.93 0.69
C ASN A 341 -10.63 30.60 2.05
N GLN A 342 -9.55 31.03 2.72
CA GLN A 342 -9.64 31.79 3.98
C GLN A 342 -10.31 33.14 3.77
N ARG A 343 -9.94 33.90 2.72
CA ARG A 343 -10.61 35.15 2.36
C ARG A 343 -12.09 34.96 2.05
N TYR A 344 -12.45 33.89 1.31
CA TYR A 344 -13.83 33.52 1.00
C TYR A 344 -14.64 33.27 2.28
N LYS A 345 -14.11 32.45 3.20
CA LYS A 345 -14.74 32.20 4.52
C LYS A 345 -14.90 33.49 5.34
N SER A 346 -13.91 34.40 5.31
CA SER A 346 -14.01 35.71 5.98
C SER A 346 -15.10 36.59 5.38
N LEU A 347 -15.21 36.67 4.05
CA LEU A 347 -16.25 37.43 3.35
C LEU A 347 -17.65 36.83 3.57
N LEU A 348 -17.77 35.51 3.58
CA LEU A 348 -19.02 34.81 3.89
C LEU A 348 -19.50 35.16 5.32
N ASN A 349 -18.59 35.13 6.30
CA ASN A 349 -18.87 35.55 7.67
C ASN A 349 -19.21 37.04 7.81
N LEU A 350 -18.72 37.91 6.92
CA LEU A 350 -19.12 39.32 6.83
C LEU A 350 -20.53 39.45 6.22
N SER A 351 -20.92 38.60 5.28
CA SER A 351 -22.28 38.58 4.70
C SER A 351 -23.36 38.02 5.64
N TYR A 352 -22.99 37.36 6.74
CA TYR A 352 -23.92 36.89 7.79
C TYR A 352 -24.03 37.85 8.98
N LYS A 353 -23.26 38.94 9.00
CA LYS A 353 -23.41 40.05 9.93
C LYS A 353 -24.05 41.22 9.17
N ASP A 354 -24.90 41.98 9.84
CA ASP A 354 -25.55 43.16 9.25
C ASP A 354 -24.49 44.20 8.87
N SER A 355 -24.10 44.16 7.60
CA SER A 355 -23.08 45.01 6.99
C SER A 355 -23.75 45.92 5.97
N GLU A 356 -23.49 47.22 6.07
CA GLU A 356 -24.24 48.25 5.34
C GLU A 356 -24.06 48.16 3.81
N ASP A 357 -23.01 47.48 3.32
CA ASP A 357 -22.79 47.19 1.90
C ASP A 357 -22.67 45.69 1.59
N LEU A 358 -23.78 44.97 1.77
CA LEU A 358 -23.96 43.61 1.27
C LEU A 358 -23.81 43.49 -0.26
N SER A 359 -23.84 44.58 -1.04
CA SER A 359 -23.67 44.54 -2.50
C SER A 359 -22.20 44.33 -2.87
N THR A 360 -21.30 45.10 -2.26
CA THR A 360 -19.85 44.95 -2.45
C THR A 360 -19.35 43.65 -1.84
N VAL A 361 -19.82 43.24 -0.66
CA VAL A 361 -19.47 41.94 -0.07
C VAL A 361 -19.83 40.78 -1.01
N ARG A 362 -21.01 40.80 -1.65
CA ARG A 362 -21.40 39.77 -2.63
C ARG A 362 -20.53 39.77 -3.88
N LYS A 363 -20.15 40.93 -4.42
CA LYS A 363 -19.23 41.04 -5.57
C LYS A 363 -17.84 40.49 -5.23
N ASP A 364 -17.32 40.80 -4.05
CA ASP A 364 -16.03 40.27 -3.58
C ASP A 364 -16.08 38.76 -3.33
N ILE A 365 -17.21 38.21 -2.84
CA ILE A 365 -17.43 36.76 -2.74
C ILE A 365 -17.39 36.10 -4.12
N THR A 366 -18.13 36.62 -5.10
CA THR A 366 -18.13 36.09 -6.47
C THR A 366 -16.74 36.14 -7.09
N LYS A 367 -16.04 37.28 -6.98
CA LYS A 367 -14.68 37.43 -7.51
C LYS A 367 -13.67 36.47 -6.87
N VAL A 368 -13.74 36.28 -5.54
CA VAL A 368 -12.85 35.34 -4.86
C VAL A 368 -13.19 33.89 -5.25
N ALA A 369 -14.44 33.55 -5.56
CA ALA A 369 -14.78 32.25 -6.14
C ALA A 369 -14.16 32.06 -7.55
N GLU A 370 -14.28 33.05 -8.43
CA GLU A 370 -13.65 33.04 -9.77
C GLU A 370 -12.11 32.89 -9.68
N ASP A 371 -11.47 33.60 -8.74
CA ASP A 371 -10.03 33.47 -8.46
C ASP A 371 -9.67 32.07 -7.90
N ILE A 372 -10.53 31.44 -7.08
CA ILE A 372 -10.34 30.06 -6.56
C ILE A 372 -10.45 29.04 -7.68
N ASP A 373 -11.49 29.11 -8.50
CA ASP A 373 -11.73 28.14 -9.58
C ASP A 373 -10.57 28.15 -10.58
N LYS A 374 -10.18 29.36 -11.03
CA LYS A 374 -9.03 29.54 -11.92
C LYS A 374 -7.72 29.02 -11.32
N LYS A 375 -7.44 29.32 -10.04
CA LYS A 375 -6.22 28.82 -9.37
C LYS A 375 -6.25 27.32 -9.12
N SER A 376 -7.43 26.73 -9.00
CA SER A 376 -7.61 25.28 -8.91
C SER A 376 -7.39 24.58 -10.25
N GLU A 377 -7.76 25.22 -11.37
CA GLU A 377 -7.45 24.75 -12.73
C GLU A 377 -5.94 24.83 -13.04
N GLU A 378 -5.30 25.97 -12.75
CA GLU A 378 -3.84 26.13 -12.87
C GLU A 378 -3.07 25.09 -12.02
N LEU A 379 -3.55 24.79 -10.80
CA LEU A 379 -3.01 23.74 -9.92
C LEU A 379 -3.26 22.32 -10.45
N TYR A 380 -4.42 22.05 -11.04
CA TYR A 380 -4.76 20.75 -11.61
C TYR A 380 -3.81 20.40 -12.77
N ASP A 381 -3.58 21.34 -13.70
CA ASP A 381 -2.67 21.10 -14.82
C ASP A 381 -1.21 20.95 -14.39
N LEU A 382 -0.75 21.66 -13.34
CA LEU A 382 0.57 21.42 -12.74
C LEU A 382 0.69 20.00 -12.14
N LYS A 383 -0.31 19.53 -11.38
CA LYS A 383 -0.33 18.16 -10.82
C LYS A 383 -0.39 17.09 -11.92
N LYS A 384 -1.15 17.34 -12.99
CA LYS A 384 -1.23 16.48 -14.19
C LYS A 384 0.11 16.41 -14.93
N ARG A 385 0.84 17.53 -15.03
CA ARG A 385 2.20 17.60 -15.59
C ARG A 385 3.23 16.88 -14.72
N GLN A 386 3.15 17.01 -13.39
CA GLN A 386 3.93 16.21 -12.45
C GLN A 386 3.66 14.71 -12.62
N GLN A 387 2.40 14.30 -12.77
CA GLN A 387 2.04 12.91 -12.97
C GLN A 387 2.57 12.37 -14.32
N GLN A 388 2.58 13.18 -15.38
CA GLN A 388 3.22 12.82 -16.65
C GLN A 388 4.74 12.64 -16.49
N PHE A 389 5.42 13.52 -15.75
CA PHE A 389 6.85 13.41 -15.45
C PHE A 389 7.17 12.12 -14.68
N LEU A 390 6.38 11.79 -13.66
CA LEU A 390 6.49 10.55 -12.89
C LEU A 390 6.22 9.30 -13.75
N ARG A 391 5.26 9.35 -14.69
CA ARG A 391 5.01 8.24 -15.63
C ARG A 391 6.16 8.04 -16.61
N ALA A 392 6.74 9.12 -17.14
CA ALA A 392 7.92 9.05 -18.01
C ALA A 392 9.13 8.45 -17.27
N LYS A 393 9.33 8.83 -16.01
CA LYS A 393 10.37 8.31 -15.10
C LYS A 393 10.19 6.82 -14.71
N LEU A 394 9.01 6.25 -14.95
CA LEU A 394 8.69 4.83 -14.76
C LEU A 394 8.69 4.02 -16.07
N ALA A 395 8.94 4.67 -17.21
CA ALA A 395 9.02 4.05 -18.54
C ALA A 395 10.47 3.97 -19.07
N ILE A 396 11.45 4.22 -18.19
CA ILE A 396 12.90 4.15 -18.40
C ILE A 396 13.47 3.17 -17.37
#